data_AF-A0A962DUV9-F1
#
_entry.id   AF-A0A962DUV9-F1
#
_cell.length_a   1.000
_cell.length_b   1.000
_cell.length_c   1.000
_cell.angle_alpha   90.00
_cell.angle_beta   90.00
_cell.angle_gamma   90.00
#
_symmetry.space_group_name_H-M   'P 1'
#
loop_
_entity.id
_entity.type
_entity.pdbx_description
1 polymer ?
#
loop_
_entity_poly.entity_id
_entity_poly.type
_entity_poly.pdbx_seq_one_letter_code
_entity_poly.pdbx_strand_id
1 'polypeptide(L)'
;MKSTRCQSAKLRILSLAFSVAWCPLLSAGTNPDAPLGANLNAVNDFSDEFPFVNLMKSSRDWIPGNANGCFDCRDPGGNPVCLAPNACPVTINVDADGYPTSLLPNQVLTTIVHAGGTPGRLAPGNYTIRFAGQGTLQLLGMSQV
;
A
#
# COMPACT_ATOMS: atom_id res chain seq x y z
N MET A 1 9.88 27.58 78.44
CA MET A 1 8.73 28.38 77.92
C MET A 1 9.24 29.35 76.87
N LYS A 2 8.62 29.34 75.67
CA LYS A 2 8.59 30.39 74.60
C LYS A 2 9.94 30.98 74.14
N SER A 3 10.47 30.60 72.98
CA SER A 3 10.16 31.11 71.62
C SER A 3 10.60 32.55 71.36
N THR A 4 11.67 32.74 70.56
CA THR A 4 11.68 33.71 69.44
C THR A 4 12.80 33.38 68.43
N ARG A 5 12.45 33.27 67.14
CA ARG A 5 13.41 33.23 66.01
C ARG A 5 13.80 34.65 65.62
N CYS A 6 15.01 34.84 65.10
CA CYS A 6 15.33 35.93 64.16
C CYS A 6 16.29 35.38 63.08
N GLN A 7 15.91 35.58 61.81
CA GLN A 7 16.59 35.10 60.60
C GLN A 7 17.71 36.08 60.19
N SER A 8 18.79 35.57 59.58
CA SER A 8 19.50 36.31 58.52
C SER A 8 20.44 35.42 57.69
N ALA A 9 20.11 35.38 56.39
CA ALA A 9 20.95 35.25 55.19
C ALA A 9 22.09 34.22 55.12
N LYS A 10 21.92 33.21 54.25
CA LYS A 10 23.02 32.71 53.41
C LYS A 10 22.58 32.46 51.98
N LEU A 11 23.20 33.26 51.12
CA LEU A 11 23.86 32.90 49.86
C LEU A 11 23.01 32.25 48.76
N ARG A 12 22.85 33.03 47.69
CA ARG A 12 22.27 32.66 46.40
C ARG A 12 23.05 31.48 45.79
N ILE A 13 22.35 30.37 45.53
CA ILE A 13 22.78 29.38 44.54
C ILE A 13 21.64 29.28 43.52
N LEU A 14 21.88 29.92 42.37
CA LEU A 14 21.03 29.88 41.20
C LEU A 14 21.09 28.44 40.65
N SER A 15 20.17 27.59 41.06
CA SER A 15 20.05 26.24 40.51
C SER A 15 19.18 26.31 39.26
N LEU A 16 19.85 26.31 38.11
CA LEU A 16 19.25 26.17 36.79
C LEU A 16 18.56 24.79 36.74
N ALA A 17 17.24 24.76 36.93
CA ALA A 17 16.48 23.54 36.74
C ALA A 17 16.46 23.21 35.25
N PHE A 18 17.30 22.26 34.85
CA PHE A 18 17.30 21.68 33.52
C PHE A 18 16.00 20.89 33.36
N SER A 19 14.98 21.54 32.77
CA SER A 19 13.75 20.87 32.34
C SER A 19 14.14 19.81 31.31
N VAL A 20 14.34 18.58 31.78
CA VAL A 20 14.37 17.41 30.91
C VAL A 20 12.97 17.30 30.33
N ALA A 21 12.79 17.85 29.13
CA ALA A 21 11.64 17.56 28.32
C ALA A 21 11.65 16.06 28.06
N TRP A 22 10.89 15.31 28.85
CA TRP A 22 10.44 13.98 28.46
C TRP A 22 9.66 14.15 27.18
N CYS A 23 10.34 13.99 26.06
CA CYS A 23 9.69 13.59 24.83
C CYS A 23 9.16 12.18 25.12
N PRO A 24 7.84 11.94 25.23
CA PRO A 24 7.36 10.58 25.14
C PRO A 24 7.80 10.06 23.78
N LEU A 25 8.81 9.20 23.76
CA LEU A 25 9.03 8.30 22.64
C LEU A 25 7.71 7.54 22.49
N LEU A 26 6.98 7.86 21.42
CA LEU A 26 5.86 7.04 20.99
C LEU A 26 6.47 5.68 20.61
N SER A 27 6.50 4.75 21.56
CA SER A 27 6.92 3.38 21.30
C SER A 27 5.80 2.68 20.55
N ALA A 28 5.73 2.90 19.25
CA ALA A 28 4.98 2.02 18.38
C ALA A 28 5.76 0.69 18.29
N GLY A 29 5.21 -0.38 18.87
CA GLY A 29 5.62 -1.75 18.53
C GLY A 29 6.49 -2.53 19.53
N THR A 30 6.67 -2.10 20.78
CA THR A 30 7.46 -2.88 21.78
C THR A 30 6.63 -3.72 22.73
N ASN A 31 5.32 -3.89 22.51
CA ASN A 31 4.52 -4.77 23.36
C ASN A 31 4.74 -6.23 22.92
N PRO A 32 5.48 -7.06 23.69
CA PRO A 32 5.68 -8.47 23.35
C PRO A 32 4.38 -9.29 23.41
N ASP A 33 3.35 -8.77 24.08
CA ASP A 33 2.00 -9.33 24.17
C ASP A 33 1.05 -8.70 23.16
N ALA A 34 1.53 -7.86 22.23
CA ALA A 34 0.71 -7.43 21.11
C ALA A 34 0.31 -8.70 20.33
N PRO A 35 -0.99 -9.01 20.18
CA PRO A 35 -1.38 -10.12 19.34
C PRO A 35 -0.82 -9.85 17.94
N LEU A 36 -0.05 -10.79 17.41
CA LEU A 36 0.39 -10.79 16.01
C LEU A 36 -0.85 -10.51 15.14
N GLY A 37 -0.91 -9.32 14.52
CA GLY A 37 -2.07 -8.87 13.72
C GLY A 37 -2.82 -7.61 14.21
N ALA A 38 -2.35 -6.90 15.25
CA ALA A 38 -3.08 -5.76 15.82
C ALA A 38 -3.14 -4.48 14.94
N ASN A 39 -2.45 -4.42 13.80
CA ASN A 39 -2.63 -3.37 12.78
C ASN A 39 -2.39 -3.96 11.40
N LEU A 40 -3.44 -4.48 10.76
CA LEU A 40 -3.40 -4.85 9.35
C LEU A 40 -4.32 -3.90 8.60
N ASN A 41 -3.80 -2.70 8.30
CA ASN A 41 -4.34 -1.97 7.16
C ASN A 41 -4.23 -2.86 5.92
N ALA A 42 -5.11 -2.67 4.94
CA ALA A 42 -5.04 -3.46 3.71
C ALA A 42 -3.68 -3.23 3.02
N VAL A 43 -3.01 -4.33 2.66
CA VAL A 43 -1.78 -4.29 1.85
C VAL A 43 -2.21 -4.20 0.39
N ASN A 44 -2.11 -2.99 -0.15
CA ASN A 44 -2.58 -2.67 -1.50
C ASN A 44 -1.41 -2.35 -2.44
N ASP A 45 -1.73 -2.20 -3.72
CA ASP A 45 -0.78 -1.89 -4.80
C ASP A 45 0.03 -0.60 -4.57
N PHE A 46 -0.53 0.34 -3.81
CA PHE A 46 0.07 1.64 -3.48
C PHE A 46 0.70 1.72 -2.07
N SER A 47 0.70 0.62 -1.32
CA SER A 47 1.26 0.55 0.03
C SER A 47 2.79 0.64 0.02
N ASP A 48 3.36 1.05 1.17
CA ASP A 48 4.81 1.02 1.40
C ASP A 48 5.30 -0.34 1.91
N GLU A 49 4.37 -1.22 2.28
CA GLU A 49 4.63 -2.56 2.79
C GLU A 49 4.62 -3.61 1.66
N PHE A 50 5.69 -4.40 1.57
CA PHE A 50 5.79 -5.56 0.66
C PHE A 50 5.99 -6.86 1.45
N PRO A 51 4.97 -7.35 2.17
CA PRO A 51 5.10 -8.54 3.02
C PRO A 51 5.20 -9.85 2.23
N PHE A 52 4.94 -9.82 0.91
CA PHE A 52 4.94 -11.00 0.06
C PHE A 52 6.03 -10.92 -1.00
N VAL A 53 6.75 -12.04 -1.17
CA VAL A 53 7.68 -12.21 -2.31
C VAL A 53 6.93 -12.19 -3.65
N ASN A 54 5.70 -12.72 -3.67
CA ASN A 54 4.83 -12.64 -4.83
C ASN A 54 4.05 -11.32 -4.82
N LEU A 55 4.46 -10.37 -5.65
CA LEU A 55 3.82 -9.05 -5.79
C LEU A 55 2.37 -9.12 -6.26
N MET A 56 1.94 -10.22 -6.90
CA MET A 56 0.53 -10.41 -7.28
C MET A 56 -0.39 -10.58 -6.06
N LYS A 57 0.15 -10.86 -4.86
CA LYS A 57 -0.67 -10.94 -3.64
C LYS A 57 -1.09 -9.58 -3.09
N SER A 58 -0.45 -8.51 -3.52
CA SER A 58 -0.79 -7.13 -3.20
C SER A 58 -1.34 -6.37 -4.40
N SER A 59 -1.51 -7.02 -5.55
CA SER A 59 -2.07 -6.38 -6.74
C SER A 59 -3.55 -6.10 -6.56
N ARG A 60 -4.09 -5.17 -7.36
CA ARG A 60 -5.54 -4.96 -7.42
C ARG A 60 -6.27 -6.19 -7.96
N ASP A 61 -7.57 -6.23 -7.65
CA ASP A 61 -8.51 -7.10 -8.36
C ASP A 61 -8.40 -6.88 -9.87
N TRP A 62 -8.67 -7.94 -10.63
CA TRP A 62 -8.69 -7.87 -12.09
C TRP A 62 -9.72 -6.86 -12.60
N ILE A 63 -9.27 -6.05 -13.54
CA ILE A 63 -10.02 -4.99 -14.19
C ILE A 63 -10.39 -5.51 -15.58
N PRO A 64 -11.68 -5.74 -15.87
CA PRO A 64 -12.11 -6.18 -17.18
C PRO A 64 -12.07 -4.98 -18.14
N GLY A 65 -11.36 -5.16 -19.25
CA GLY A 65 -11.18 -4.22 -20.35
C GLY A 65 -11.57 -4.84 -21.70
N ASN A 66 -11.35 -4.11 -22.80
CA ASN A 66 -11.44 -4.65 -24.16
C ASN A 66 -10.21 -4.30 -25.01
N ALA A 67 -10.06 -5.01 -26.13
CA ALA A 67 -8.98 -4.76 -27.08
C ALA A 67 -9.13 -3.41 -27.85
N ASN A 68 -10.30 -2.77 -27.76
CA ASN A 68 -10.57 -1.48 -28.40
C ASN A 68 -10.10 -0.28 -27.56
N GLY A 69 -9.59 -0.50 -26.34
CA GLY A 69 -9.03 0.53 -25.48
C GLY A 69 -9.89 0.95 -24.28
N CYS A 70 -10.96 0.23 -23.96
CA CYS A 70 -11.65 0.40 -22.68
C CYS A 70 -10.83 -0.26 -21.55
N PHE A 71 -10.42 0.54 -20.56
CA PHE A 71 -9.60 0.07 -19.44
C PHE A 71 -10.43 -0.65 -18.37
N ASP A 72 -11.55 -0.06 -17.94
CA ASP A 72 -12.47 -0.65 -16.97
C ASP A 72 -13.90 -0.60 -17.51
N CYS A 73 -14.42 -1.77 -17.91
CA CYS A 73 -15.75 -1.92 -18.45
C CYS A 73 -16.84 -1.86 -17.37
N ARG A 74 -16.47 -1.83 -16.08
CA ARG A 74 -17.39 -1.60 -14.96
C ARG A 74 -17.65 -0.12 -14.73
N ASP A 75 -16.76 0.76 -15.22
CA ASP A 75 -16.90 2.21 -15.14
C ASP A 75 -17.03 2.82 -16.55
N PRO A 76 -18.26 2.86 -17.10
CA PRO A 76 -18.48 3.48 -18.40
C PRO A 76 -18.22 5.00 -18.40
N GLY A 77 -18.10 5.65 -17.24
CA GLY A 77 -18.09 7.11 -17.11
C GLY A 77 -16.77 7.81 -17.43
N GLY A 78 -15.65 7.08 -17.45
CA GLY A 78 -14.30 7.69 -17.56
C GLY A 78 -13.66 7.69 -18.94
N ASN A 79 -14.13 6.85 -19.88
CA ASN A 79 -13.50 6.68 -21.19
C ASN A 79 -14.59 6.51 -22.28
N PRO A 80 -14.62 7.34 -23.34
CA PRO A 80 -15.59 7.21 -24.44
C PRO A 80 -15.63 5.83 -25.09
N VAL A 81 -14.52 5.09 -25.09
CA VAL A 81 -14.45 3.71 -25.61
C VAL A 81 -15.25 2.73 -24.73
N CYS A 82 -15.45 3.04 -23.46
CA CYS A 82 -16.26 2.27 -22.52
C CYS A 82 -17.77 2.60 -22.60
N LEU A 83 -18.17 3.66 -23.33
CA LEU A 83 -19.58 4.08 -23.47
C LEU A 83 -20.38 3.26 -24.50
N ALA A 84 -19.74 2.35 -25.24
CA ALA A 84 -20.44 1.48 -26.17
C ALA A 84 -21.40 0.53 -25.43
N PRO A 85 -22.62 0.28 -25.95
CA PRO A 85 -23.49 -0.77 -25.42
C PRO A 85 -22.76 -2.12 -25.42
N ASN A 86 -22.69 -2.80 -24.26
CA ASN A 86 -21.91 -4.03 -24.07
C ASN A 86 -20.40 -3.86 -24.39
N ALA A 87 -19.81 -2.71 -24.05
CA ALA A 87 -18.42 -2.35 -24.39
C ALA A 87 -17.43 -3.52 -24.21
N CYS A 88 -17.59 -4.35 -23.18
CA CYS A 88 -16.81 -5.56 -22.98
C CYS A 88 -17.50 -6.53 -22.00
N PRO A 89 -17.11 -7.81 -22.02
CA PRO A 89 -17.46 -8.75 -20.95
C PRO A 89 -16.85 -8.35 -19.60
N VAL A 90 -17.69 -8.21 -18.57
CA VAL A 90 -17.28 -7.88 -17.18
C VAL A 90 -17.05 -9.12 -16.31
N THR A 91 -17.51 -10.29 -16.73
CA THR A 91 -17.34 -11.55 -16.01
C THR A 91 -15.89 -12.01 -16.10
N ILE A 92 -15.31 -12.36 -14.95
CA ILE A 92 -13.93 -12.83 -14.84
C ILE A 92 -13.96 -14.22 -14.21
N ASN A 93 -13.47 -15.23 -14.92
CA ASN A 93 -13.31 -16.57 -14.38
C ASN A 93 -11.93 -16.69 -13.75
N VAL A 94 -11.88 -16.93 -12.44
CA VAL A 94 -10.63 -17.09 -11.68
C VAL A 94 -10.53 -18.49 -11.06
N ASP A 95 -9.31 -18.95 -10.82
CA ASP A 95 -9.03 -20.15 -10.03
C ASP A 95 -9.14 -19.87 -8.52
N ALA A 96 -8.82 -20.88 -7.70
CA ALA A 96 -8.85 -20.77 -6.25
C ALA A 96 -7.85 -19.76 -5.66
N ASP A 97 -6.80 -19.41 -6.42
CA ASP A 97 -5.77 -18.44 -6.02
C ASP A 97 -6.07 -17.03 -6.57
N GLY A 98 -7.16 -16.86 -7.33
CA GLY A 98 -7.58 -15.58 -7.90
C GLY A 98 -6.95 -15.25 -9.26
N TYR A 99 -6.29 -16.20 -9.93
CA TYR A 99 -5.72 -15.97 -11.26
C TYR A 99 -6.75 -16.26 -12.37
N PRO A 100 -6.77 -15.48 -13.47
CA PRO A 100 -7.71 -15.70 -14.55
C PRO A 100 -7.44 -17.01 -15.27
N THR A 101 -8.49 -17.76 -15.55
CA THR A 101 -8.40 -19.07 -16.20
C THR A 101 -8.83 -19.04 -17.66
N SER A 102 -9.56 -17.99 -18.08
CA SER A 102 -10.05 -17.83 -19.45
C SER A 102 -10.34 -16.36 -19.78
N LEU A 103 -10.26 -16.02 -21.06
CA LEU A 103 -10.75 -14.75 -21.61
C LEU A 103 -11.92 -15.01 -22.54
N LEU A 104 -12.96 -14.18 -22.44
CA LEU A 104 -14.02 -14.13 -23.44
C LEU A 104 -13.55 -13.40 -24.72
N PRO A 105 -14.23 -13.57 -25.86
CA PRO A 105 -13.89 -12.83 -27.07
C PRO A 105 -13.84 -11.32 -26.81
N ASN A 106 -12.78 -10.67 -27.31
CA ASN A 106 -12.51 -9.23 -27.13
C ASN A 106 -12.28 -8.78 -25.66
N GLN A 107 -12.12 -9.69 -24.71
CA GLN A 107 -11.83 -9.36 -23.31
C GLN A 107 -10.33 -9.18 -23.09
N VAL A 108 -9.98 -8.12 -22.38
CA VAL A 108 -8.64 -7.91 -21.81
C VAL A 108 -8.79 -7.89 -20.30
N LEU A 109 -7.86 -8.50 -19.57
CA LEU A 109 -7.82 -8.39 -18.11
C LEU A 109 -6.54 -7.67 -17.72
N THR A 110 -6.69 -6.64 -16.89
CA THR A 110 -5.57 -5.85 -16.38
C THR A 110 -5.55 -5.91 -14.87
N THR A 111 -4.36 -5.94 -14.29
CA THR A 111 -4.18 -5.68 -12.85
C THR A 111 -2.99 -4.75 -12.64
N ILE A 112 -3.05 -4.00 -11.55
CA ILE A 112 -1.99 -3.10 -11.13
C ILE A 112 -1.23 -3.81 -10.00
N VAL A 113 0.01 -4.18 -10.30
CA VAL A 113 0.90 -4.88 -9.36
C VAL A 113 1.57 -3.89 -8.40
N HIS A 114 1.79 -2.66 -8.85
CA HIS A 114 2.30 -1.57 -8.05
C HIS A 114 1.82 -0.22 -8.59
N ALA A 115 1.38 0.65 -7.69
CA ALA A 115 1.03 2.03 -7.98
C ALA A 115 1.81 2.98 -7.06
N GLY A 116 2.18 4.14 -7.60
CA GLY A 116 2.89 5.17 -6.85
C GLY A 116 4.24 5.52 -7.47
N GLY A 117 4.63 6.78 -7.30
CA GLY A 117 5.85 7.34 -7.89
C GLY A 117 7.01 7.48 -6.92
N THR A 118 6.88 7.03 -5.67
CA THR A 118 7.95 7.14 -4.67
C THR A 118 9.11 6.25 -5.09
N PRO A 119 10.29 6.83 -5.43
CA PRO A 119 11.43 6.05 -5.88
C PRO A 119 11.89 5.07 -4.79
N GLY A 120 12.29 3.86 -5.20
CA GLY A 120 12.88 2.87 -4.31
C GLY A 120 11.90 1.94 -3.58
N ARG A 121 10.58 2.02 -3.85
CA ARG A 121 9.59 1.08 -3.30
C ARG A 121 9.76 -0.34 -3.83
N LEU A 122 10.00 -0.48 -5.12
CA LEU A 122 10.50 -1.72 -5.71
C LEU A 122 12.00 -1.59 -5.94
N ALA A 123 12.76 -2.58 -5.48
CA ALA A 123 14.20 -2.62 -5.72
C ALA A 123 14.47 -2.70 -7.23
N PRO A 124 15.41 -1.93 -7.78
CA PRO A 124 15.79 -2.08 -9.17
C PRO A 124 16.35 -3.49 -9.39
N GLY A 125 15.97 -4.12 -10.50
CA GLY A 125 16.46 -5.45 -10.82
C GLY A 125 15.54 -6.22 -11.74
N ASN A 126 15.88 -7.49 -11.92
CA ASN A 126 15.13 -8.39 -12.78
C ASN A 126 13.98 -9.02 -11.99
N TYR A 127 12.77 -8.87 -12.53
CA TYR A 127 11.57 -9.54 -12.04
C TYR A 127 11.17 -10.65 -13.00
N THR A 128 10.71 -11.78 -12.46
CA THR A 128 10.20 -12.90 -13.25
C THR A 128 8.68 -12.91 -13.20
N ILE A 129 8.04 -12.94 -14.37
CA ILE A 129 6.60 -13.11 -14.49
C ILE A 129 6.32 -14.56 -14.86
N ARG A 130 5.52 -15.25 -14.04
CA ARG A 130 5.05 -16.59 -14.35
C ARG A 130 3.70 -16.50 -15.04
N PHE A 131 3.63 -17.02 -16.26
CA PHE A 131 2.42 -17.08 -17.07
C PHE A 131 2.14 -18.53 -17.46
N ALA A 132 0.90 -18.96 -17.27
CA ALA A 132 0.42 -20.27 -17.71
C ALA A 132 -0.87 -20.07 -18.50
N GLY A 133 -0.90 -20.54 -19.75
CA GLY A 133 -2.03 -20.36 -20.66
C GLY A 133 -1.58 -19.96 -22.07
N GLN A 134 -2.53 -19.49 -22.87
CA GLN A 134 -2.30 -18.94 -24.21
C GLN A 134 -2.80 -17.50 -24.25
N GLY A 135 -2.04 -16.61 -24.88
CA GLY A 135 -2.39 -15.19 -24.98
C GLY A 135 -1.16 -14.29 -25.10
N THR A 136 -1.39 -12.99 -24.95
CA THR A 136 -0.34 -11.96 -24.94
C THR A 136 -0.36 -11.27 -23.59
N LEU A 137 0.83 -11.07 -23.00
CA LEU A 137 1.02 -10.20 -21.85
C LEU A 137 1.53 -8.85 -22.31
N GLN A 138 0.93 -7.79 -21.79
CA GLN A 138 1.38 -6.42 -21.98
C GLN A 138 1.72 -5.81 -20.64
N LEU A 139 2.92 -5.23 -20.53
CA LEU A 139 3.34 -4.49 -19.34
C LEU A 139 3.06 -3.01 -19.56
N LEU A 140 2.17 -2.46 -18.73
CA LEU A 140 1.76 -1.06 -18.77
C LEU A 140 2.54 -0.28 -17.71
N GLY A 141 2.87 0.99 -17.99
CA GLY A 141 3.50 1.88 -17.01
C GLY A 141 5.02 1.75 -16.86
N MET A 142 5.74 1.23 -17.87
CA MET A 142 7.20 1.22 -17.84
C MET A 142 7.76 2.65 -17.89
N SER A 143 8.24 3.16 -16.75
CA SER A 143 9.28 4.19 -16.74
C SER A 143 10.58 3.50 -17.14
N GLN A 144 10.95 3.63 -18.42
CA GLN A 144 12.29 3.33 -18.89
C GLN A 144 13.23 4.40 -18.33
N VAL A 145 13.95 4.09 -17.24
CA VAL A 145 15.26 4.71 -16.94
C VAL A 145 16.15 3.70 -16.22
#